data_AF-A0A7R9PRP0-F1
#
_entry.id   AF-A0A7R9PRP0-F1
#
_cell.length_a   1.000
_cell.length_b   1.000
_cell.length_c   1.000
_cell.angle_alpha   90.00
_cell.angle_beta   90.00
_cell.angle_gamma   90.00
#
_symmetry.space_group_name_H-M   'P 1'
#
loop_
_entity.id
_entity.type
_entity.pdbx_description
1 polymer ?
#
loop_
_entity_poly.entity_id
_entity_poly.type
_entity_poly.pdbx_seq_one_letter_code
_entity_poly.pdbx_strand_id
1 'polypeptide(L)'
;MNHGGQNPNRSMVVVPGQCLSDPITQDVKPDRVPDPGTGRMTDDYWGPSKRILGDLKFLESLVQFDKDHIPVRVIKQLEEKILPDENFDPDKVKTASSAAEGLCKWVLAICKYDKVAKVIAPKREALEKAQAEFSVAMAALEIKRAQLREVEEKLSKLEAVLEENKRRYANLQAEVDENTKQLQRAEELIGGLGGERERWDTTAKSLGERYFTLTGDVLLASGVVAYLGAFTLQFRMEQTKNWVQRVAELGMICSNNFSLTEILGEAVVIRQWNIFGLPSDSFSVDNAIIIKNARRFPLMIDPQGQANKWVKNMEKANNLSIIRLTQSDYGRILENAIQFGQP
;
A
#
# COMPACT_ATOMS: atom_id res chain seq x y z
N MET A 1 59.04 -24.09 -105.59
CA MET A 1 58.38 -24.57 -104.36
C MET A 1 58.60 -23.50 -103.32
N ASN A 2 57.71 -22.51 -103.25
CA ASN A 2 56.67 -22.42 -102.22
C ASN A 2 57.23 -22.67 -100.82
N HIS A 3 57.48 -21.60 -100.07
CA HIS A 3 56.93 -21.39 -98.72
C HIS A 3 57.13 -19.91 -98.36
N GLY A 4 56.04 -19.14 -98.49
CA GLY A 4 55.93 -17.82 -97.86
C GLY A 4 55.88 -18.00 -96.36
N GLY A 5 56.97 -17.65 -95.68
CA GLY A 5 57.03 -17.59 -94.22
C GLY A 5 56.25 -16.37 -93.73
N GLN A 6 54.97 -16.54 -93.40
CA GLN A 6 54.28 -15.65 -92.48
C GLN A 6 55.05 -15.70 -91.16
N ASN A 7 55.55 -14.54 -90.73
CA ASN A 7 56.26 -14.38 -89.47
C ASN A 7 55.26 -14.62 -88.30
N PRO A 8 55.40 -15.70 -87.52
CA PRO A 8 54.43 -16.10 -86.48
C PRO A 8 54.31 -15.07 -85.35
N ASN A 9 55.28 -14.15 -85.25
CA ASN A 9 55.25 -13.05 -84.28
C ASN A 9 54.33 -11.88 -84.69
N ARG A 10 53.77 -11.85 -85.91
CA ARG A 10 52.91 -10.74 -86.33
C ARG A 10 51.48 -10.90 -85.81
N SER A 11 50.90 -12.10 -85.87
CA SER A 11 49.56 -12.38 -85.30
C SER A 11 49.56 -12.27 -83.78
N MET A 12 50.63 -12.71 -83.11
CA MET A 12 50.71 -12.76 -81.64
C MET A 12 50.80 -11.39 -80.96
N VAL A 13 51.21 -10.33 -81.66
CA VAL A 13 51.25 -8.96 -81.11
C VAL A 13 50.15 -8.07 -81.69
N VAL A 14 49.54 -8.44 -82.83
CA VAL A 14 48.36 -7.77 -83.37
C VAL A 14 47.15 -7.96 -82.46
N VAL A 15 46.95 -9.15 -81.88
CA VAL A 15 45.77 -9.40 -81.00
C VAL A 15 45.80 -8.52 -79.73
N PRO A 16 46.89 -8.45 -78.92
CA PRO A 16 46.95 -7.55 -77.77
C PRO A 16 46.96 -6.07 -78.17
N GLY A 17 47.58 -5.73 -79.31
CA GLY A 17 47.58 -4.36 -79.82
C GLY A 17 46.18 -3.88 -80.18
N GLN A 18 45.43 -4.70 -80.91
CA GLN A 18 44.06 -4.43 -81.33
C GLN A 18 43.10 -4.34 -80.13
N CYS A 19 43.39 -5.09 -79.06
CA CYS A 19 42.69 -4.99 -77.77
C CYS A 19 42.94 -3.68 -77.01
N LEU A 20 44.01 -2.95 -77.33
CA LEU A 20 44.38 -1.69 -76.66
C LEU A 20 43.98 -0.46 -77.48
N SER A 21 44.04 -0.55 -78.81
CA SER A 21 43.82 0.59 -79.72
C SER A 21 42.35 0.92 -79.97
N ASP A 22 41.46 -0.08 -79.97
CA ASP A 22 40.01 0.15 -80.14
C ASP A 22 39.31 0.51 -78.82
N PRO A 23 39.54 -0.19 -77.70
CA PRO A 23 38.66 -0.04 -76.53
C PRO A 23 39.21 0.82 -75.39
N ILE A 24 40.53 1.02 -75.26
CA ILE A 24 41.12 1.44 -73.97
C ILE A 24 41.65 2.88 -73.94
N THR A 25 41.95 3.50 -75.08
CA THR A 25 42.40 4.91 -75.08
C THR A 25 41.87 5.66 -76.28
N GLN A 26 40.73 6.33 -76.15
CA GLN A 26 40.31 7.43 -77.03
C GLN A 26 40.20 7.11 -78.53
N ASP A 27 39.22 6.28 -78.93
CA ASP A 27 38.67 6.22 -80.31
C ASP A 27 39.76 6.34 -81.41
N VAL A 28 40.88 5.62 -81.26
CA VAL A 28 42.04 5.78 -82.15
C VAL A 28 41.71 5.10 -83.46
N LYS A 29 41.51 5.92 -84.50
CA LYS A 29 41.16 5.44 -85.83
C LYS A 29 42.25 4.48 -86.36
N PRO A 30 41.87 3.33 -86.93
CA PRO A 30 42.83 2.38 -87.51
C PRO A 30 43.56 2.98 -88.71
N ASP A 31 44.80 2.57 -88.92
CA ASP A 31 45.57 2.90 -90.12
C ASP A 31 45.10 1.94 -91.25
N ARG A 32 44.71 2.46 -92.43
CA ARG A 32 44.23 1.62 -93.57
C ARG A 32 45.40 1.13 -94.41
N VAL A 33 45.61 -0.19 -94.44
CA VAL A 33 46.75 -0.82 -95.13
C VAL A 33 46.24 -1.90 -96.11
N PRO A 34 46.82 -2.04 -97.32
CA PRO A 34 46.42 -3.08 -98.27
C PRO A 34 46.90 -4.48 -97.85
N ASP A 35 45.97 -5.45 -97.83
CA ASP A 35 46.22 -6.84 -97.37
C ASP A 35 47.08 -7.64 -98.39
N PRO A 36 48.19 -8.30 -97.99
CA PRO A 36 49.16 -8.91 -98.91
C PRO A 36 48.65 -10.08 -99.77
N GLY A 37 47.47 -10.61 -99.49
CA GLY A 37 46.88 -11.74 -100.22
C GLY A 37 45.69 -11.41 -101.12
N THR A 38 44.94 -10.33 -100.84
CA THR A 38 43.65 -10.06 -101.52
C THR A 38 43.47 -8.63 -102.03
N GLY A 39 44.44 -7.72 -101.77
CA GLY A 39 44.41 -6.35 -102.29
C GLY A 39 43.29 -5.46 -101.74
N ARG A 40 42.50 -5.92 -100.77
CA ARG A 40 41.49 -5.12 -100.07
C ARG A 40 42.14 -4.33 -98.93
N MET A 41 41.67 -3.09 -98.72
CA MET A 41 42.08 -2.26 -97.59
C MET A 41 41.52 -2.86 -96.29
N THR A 42 42.40 -3.23 -95.37
CA THR A 42 42.03 -3.71 -94.03
C THR A 42 42.45 -2.68 -92.98
N ASP A 43 41.66 -2.60 -91.92
CA ASP A 43 41.91 -1.70 -90.80
C ASP A 43 43.02 -2.32 -89.92
N ASP A 44 44.23 -1.74 -89.97
CA ASP A 44 45.39 -2.20 -89.21
C ASP A 44 45.54 -1.35 -87.93
N TYR A 45 45.40 -2.02 -86.80
CA TYR A 45 45.52 -1.43 -85.48
C TYR A 45 46.95 -1.48 -84.93
N TRP A 46 47.87 -2.16 -85.62
CA TRP A 46 49.26 -2.33 -85.19
C TRP A 46 50.05 -1.03 -85.00
N GLY A 47 49.86 -0.05 -85.90
CA GLY A 47 50.51 1.25 -85.85
C GLY A 47 50.07 2.10 -84.65
N PRO A 48 48.76 2.26 -84.40
CA PRO A 48 48.22 2.90 -83.20
C PRO A 48 48.62 2.24 -81.88
N SER A 49 48.56 0.91 -81.77
CA SER A 49 48.86 0.21 -80.51
C SER A 49 50.31 0.34 -80.08
N LYS A 50 51.26 0.42 -81.02
CA LYS A 50 52.67 0.69 -80.71
C LYS A 50 52.89 2.08 -80.13
N ARG A 51 52.12 3.07 -80.57
CA ARG A 51 52.20 4.45 -80.05
C ARG A 51 51.69 4.52 -78.62
N ILE A 52 50.59 3.83 -78.33
CA ILE A 52 49.99 3.76 -76.98
C ILE A 52 50.89 2.97 -76.02
N LEU A 53 51.39 1.81 -76.43
CA LEU A 53 52.28 0.98 -75.62
C LEU A 53 53.66 1.61 -75.40
N GLY A 54 54.06 2.59 -76.24
CA GLY A 54 55.28 3.36 -76.10
C GLY A 54 55.13 4.62 -75.24
N ASP A 55 53.92 4.96 -74.77
CA ASP A 55 53.69 6.10 -73.90
C ASP A 55 54.11 5.79 -72.46
N LEU A 56 54.98 6.64 -71.90
CA LEU A 56 55.48 6.54 -70.53
C LEU A 56 54.37 6.63 -69.46
N LYS A 57 53.20 7.22 -69.79
CA LYS A 57 52.06 7.38 -68.87
C LYS A 57 50.98 6.29 -68.97
N PHE A 58 51.19 5.28 -69.81
CA PHE A 58 50.19 4.24 -70.06
C PHE A 58 49.74 3.48 -68.79
N LEU A 59 50.67 3.13 -67.89
CA LEU A 59 50.34 2.42 -66.64
C LEU A 59 49.50 3.27 -65.66
N GLU A 60 49.78 4.56 -65.54
CA GLU A 60 48.98 5.46 -64.68
C GLU A 60 47.54 5.55 -65.19
N SER A 61 47.36 5.59 -66.52
CA SER A 61 46.03 5.62 -67.13
C SER A 61 45.21 4.35 -66.88
N LEU A 62 45.86 3.18 -66.75
CA LEU A 62 45.20 1.92 -66.42
C LEU A 62 44.81 1.81 -64.94
N VAL A 63 45.60 2.40 -64.04
CA VAL A 63 45.30 2.40 -62.59
C VAL A 63 44.18 3.39 -62.26
N GLN A 64 44.18 4.55 -62.92
CA GLN A 64 43.14 5.57 -62.76
C GLN A 64 41.91 5.34 -63.64
N PHE A 65 41.86 4.20 -64.35
CA PHE A 65 40.75 3.89 -65.24
C PHE A 65 39.44 3.80 -64.46
N ASP A 66 38.44 4.56 -64.94
CA ASP A 66 37.11 4.57 -64.34
C ASP A 66 36.38 3.25 -64.68
N LYS A 67 36.57 2.28 -63.79
CA LYS A 67 35.96 0.95 -63.86
C LYS A 67 34.45 0.95 -63.62
N ASP A 68 33.88 2.05 -63.10
CA ASP A 68 32.47 2.16 -62.75
C ASP A 68 31.63 2.81 -63.88
N HIS A 69 32.25 3.56 -64.81
CA HIS A 69 31.58 4.23 -65.94
C HIS A 69 32.13 3.84 -67.33
N ILE A 70 32.17 2.54 -67.64
CA ILE A 70 32.66 2.05 -68.94
C ILE A 70 31.55 2.13 -70.00
N PRO A 71 31.76 2.75 -71.18
CA PRO A 71 30.74 2.81 -72.22
C PRO A 71 30.31 1.42 -72.71
N VAL A 72 29.01 1.18 -72.81
CA VAL A 72 28.41 -0.12 -73.20
C VAL A 72 28.94 -0.61 -74.56
N ARG A 73 29.26 0.31 -75.47
CA ARG A 73 29.83 0.00 -76.80
C ARG A 73 31.19 -0.70 -76.69
N VAL A 74 32.04 -0.26 -75.78
CA VAL A 74 33.42 -0.75 -75.58
C VAL A 74 33.39 -2.17 -75.04
N ILE A 75 32.53 -2.45 -74.06
CA ILE A 75 32.39 -3.80 -73.49
C ILE A 75 31.76 -4.77 -74.50
N LYS A 76 30.76 -4.35 -75.27
CA LYS A 76 30.18 -5.20 -76.33
C LYS A 76 31.21 -5.59 -77.38
N GLN A 77 32.06 -4.66 -77.81
CA GLN A 77 33.12 -4.95 -78.77
C GLN A 77 34.16 -5.92 -78.20
N LEU A 78 34.54 -5.75 -76.92
CA LEU A 78 35.42 -6.69 -76.22
C LEU A 78 34.80 -8.10 -76.12
N GLU A 79 33.50 -8.20 -75.81
CA GLU A 79 32.77 -9.46 -75.69
C GLU A 79 32.54 -10.20 -77.00
N GLU A 80 32.29 -9.47 -78.09
CA GLU A 80 31.94 -10.06 -79.38
C GLU A 80 33.17 -10.38 -80.25
N LYS A 81 34.24 -9.57 -80.15
CA LYS A 81 35.40 -9.68 -81.08
C LYS A 81 36.67 -10.22 -80.45
N ILE A 82 36.86 -10.02 -79.15
CA ILE A 82 38.17 -10.23 -78.50
C ILE A 82 38.12 -11.40 -77.51
N LEU A 83 37.12 -11.43 -76.64
CA LEU A 83 36.91 -12.48 -75.64
C LEU A 83 36.61 -13.89 -76.21
N PRO A 84 35.99 -14.05 -77.42
CA PRO A 84 35.77 -15.37 -78.02
C PRO A 84 36.97 -15.93 -78.81
N ASP A 85 38.01 -15.13 -79.05
CA ASP A 85 39.19 -15.57 -79.79
C ASP A 85 40.00 -16.57 -78.94
N GLU A 86 40.23 -17.78 -79.43
CA GLU A 86 41.04 -18.80 -78.76
C GLU A 86 42.50 -18.37 -78.54
N ASN A 87 42.97 -17.33 -79.24
CA ASN A 87 44.29 -16.73 -79.05
C ASN A 87 44.33 -15.67 -77.94
N PHE A 88 43.18 -15.23 -77.40
CA PHE A 88 43.08 -14.26 -76.32
C PHE A 88 42.89 -14.95 -74.95
N ASP A 89 43.81 -15.86 -74.64
CA ASP A 89 43.88 -16.59 -73.38
C ASP A 89 45.16 -16.18 -72.62
N PRO A 90 45.07 -15.71 -71.35
CA PRO A 90 46.23 -15.37 -70.54
C PRO A 90 47.33 -16.43 -70.53
N ASP A 91 46.97 -17.71 -70.54
CA ASP A 91 47.94 -18.82 -70.46
C ASP A 91 48.69 -19.03 -71.78
N LYS A 92 48.04 -18.75 -72.92
CA LYS A 92 48.67 -18.79 -74.25
C LYS A 92 49.52 -17.55 -74.52
N VAL A 93 49.00 -16.36 -74.18
CA VAL A 93 49.67 -15.05 -74.37
C VAL A 93 50.93 -14.93 -73.50
N LYS A 94 50.95 -15.59 -72.33
CA LYS A 94 52.13 -15.68 -71.44
C LYS A 94 53.38 -16.24 -72.13
N THR A 95 53.20 -17.19 -73.05
CA THR A 95 54.30 -17.79 -73.82
C THR A 95 55.03 -16.78 -74.70
N ALA A 96 54.34 -15.69 -75.09
CA ALA A 96 54.89 -14.61 -75.90
C ALA A 96 55.40 -13.44 -75.05
N SER A 97 54.70 -13.03 -73.99
CA SER A 97 55.14 -11.96 -73.08
C SER A 97 54.39 -11.95 -71.75
N SER A 98 55.13 -11.84 -70.63
CA SER A 98 54.57 -11.67 -69.29
C SER A 98 53.84 -10.33 -69.09
N ALA A 99 54.28 -9.26 -69.78
CA ALA A 99 53.60 -7.97 -69.74
C ALA A 99 52.26 -8.02 -70.49
N ALA A 100 52.18 -8.79 -71.57
CA ALA A 100 50.94 -9.02 -72.31
C ALA A 100 49.94 -9.89 -71.53
N GLU A 101 50.43 -10.86 -70.74
CA GLU A 101 49.60 -11.63 -69.78
C GLU A 101 48.91 -10.70 -68.76
N GLY A 102 49.64 -9.73 -68.20
CA GLY A 102 49.10 -8.77 -67.24
C GLY A 102 47.96 -7.91 -67.82
N LEU A 103 48.12 -7.44 -69.06
CA LEU A 103 47.09 -6.68 -69.76
C LEU A 103 45.87 -7.53 -70.13
N CYS A 104 46.09 -8.78 -70.58
CA CYS A 104 45.00 -9.71 -70.86
C CYS A 104 44.16 -10.01 -69.60
N LYS A 105 44.81 -10.27 -68.47
CA LYS A 105 44.12 -10.46 -67.18
C LYS A 105 43.39 -9.21 -66.70
N TRP A 106 43.95 -8.02 -66.93
CA TRP A 106 43.31 -6.75 -66.59
C TRP A 106 42.02 -6.54 -67.39
N VAL A 107 42.04 -6.76 -68.71
CA VAL A 107 40.84 -6.67 -69.56
C VAL A 107 39.76 -7.67 -69.13
N LEU A 108 40.15 -8.92 -68.86
CA LEU A 108 39.23 -9.95 -68.33
C LEU A 108 38.63 -9.56 -66.97
N ALA A 109 39.43 -8.97 -66.08
CA ALA A 109 38.98 -8.53 -64.76
C ALA A 109 38.01 -7.33 -64.86
N ILE A 110 38.27 -6.39 -65.77
CA ILE A 110 37.39 -5.24 -66.02
C ILE A 110 36.03 -5.68 -66.58
N CYS A 111 36.01 -6.60 -67.56
CA CYS A 111 34.76 -7.16 -68.08
C CYS A 111 33.96 -7.96 -67.04
N LYS A 112 34.64 -8.71 -66.17
CA LYS A 112 33.99 -9.42 -65.04
C LYS A 112 33.46 -8.45 -64.00
N TYR A 113 34.20 -7.38 -63.69
CA TYR A 113 33.80 -6.35 -62.74
C TYR A 113 32.54 -5.62 -63.20
N ASP A 114 32.45 -5.19 -64.48
CA ASP A 114 31.26 -4.51 -65.02
C ASP A 114 29.98 -5.36 -64.91
N LYS A 115 30.06 -6.67 -65.22
CA LYS A 115 28.93 -7.60 -65.06
C LYS A 115 28.43 -7.67 -63.62
N VAL A 116 29.36 -7.76 -62.68
CA VAL A 116 29.05 -7.86 -61.25
C VAL A 116 28.58 -6.51 -60.69
N ALA A 117 29.18 -5.41 -61.12
CA ALA A 117 28.79 -4.05 -60.73
C ALA A 117 27.35 -3.73 -61.13
N LYS A 118 26.91 -4.13 -62.33
CA LYS A 118 25.51 -3.98 -62.78
C LYS A 118 24.50 -4.75 -61.93
N VAL A 119 24.88 -5.92 -61.41
CA VAL A 119 24.02 -6.72 -60.52
C VAL A 119 24.00 -6.16 -59.09
N ILE A 120 25.10 -5.54 -58.64
CA ILE A 120 25.25 -4.99 -57.28
C ILE A 120 24.69 -3.56 -57.16
N ALA A 121 24.70 -2.78 -58.24
CA ALA A 121 24.17 -1.41 -58.28
C ALA A 121 22.74 -1.28 -57.72
N PRO A 122 21.73 -2.06 -58.16
CA PRO A 122 20.38 -1.97 -57.61
C PRO A 122 20.31 -2.41 -56.14
N LYS A 123 21.19 -3.31 -55.70
CA LYS A 123 21.26 -3.74 -54.29
C LYS A 123 21.88 -2.66 -53.39
N ARG A 124 22.87 -1.91 -53.89
CA ARG A 124 23.47 -0.77 -53.17
C ARG A 124 22.47 0.37 -53.04
N GLU A 125 21.76 0.72 -54.11
CA GLU A 125 20.68 1.72 -54.04
C GLU A 125 19.54 1.30 -53.10
N ALA A 126 19.11 0.03 -53.16
CA ALA A 126 18.07 -0.48 -52.27
C ALA A 126 18.52 -0.46 -50.79
N LEU A 127 19.79 -0.80 -50.53
CA LEU A 127 20.36 -0.73 -49.19
C LEU A 127 20.44 0.71 -48.68
N GLU A 128 20.88 1.66 -49.51
CA GLU A 128 20.95 3.07 -49.15
C GLU A 128 19.56 3.66 -48.83
N LYS A 129 18.55 3.35 -49.66
CA LYS A 129 17.16 3.75 -49.39
C LYS A 129 16.63 3.16 -48.09
N ALA A 130 16.84 1.86 -47.85
CA ALA A 130 16.41 1.21 -46.61
C ALA A 130 17.15 1.76 -45.37
N GLN A 131 18.44 2.07 -45.50
CA GLN A 131 19.24 2.67 -44.43
C GLN A 131 18.75 4.08 -44.08
N ALA A 132 18.42 4.88 -45.09
CA ALA A 132 17.85 6.21 -44.92
C ALA A 132 16.48 6.14 -44.21
N GLU A 133 15.57 5.31 -44.69
CA GLU A 133 14.25 5.08 -44.06
C GLU A 133 14.39 4.58 -42.61
N PHE A 134 15.31 3.64 -42.36
CA PHE A 134 15.59 3.13 -41.02
C PHE A 134 16.10 4.23 -40.08
N SER A 135 17.00 5.09 -40.55
CA SER A 135 17.52 6.21 -39.74
C SER A 135 16.43 7.21 -39.35
N VAL A 136 15.50 7.52 -40.25
CA VAL A 136 14.37 8.40 -40.00
C VAL A 136 13.42 7.77 -38.99
N ALA A 137 13.10 6.48 -39.15
CA ALA A 137 12.25 5.75 -38.22
C ALA A 137 12.86 5.64 -36.81
N MET A 138 14.17 5.40 -36.71
CA MET A 138 14.91 5.36 -35.45
C MET A 138 14.91 6.72 -34.74
N ALA A 139 15.10 7.82 -35.48
CA ALA A 139 15.03 9.17 -34.91
C ALA A 139 13.62 9.49 -34.37
N ALA A 140 12.57 9.15 -35.13
CA ALA A 140 11.18 9.33 -34.70
C ALA A 140 10.85 8.49 -33.45
N LEU A 141 11.36 7.27 -33.39
CA LEU A 141 11.19 6.36 -32.24
C LEU A 141 11.86 6.91 -30.99
N GLU A 142 13.07 7.48 -31.09
CA GLU A 142 13.75 8.04 -29.92
C GLU A 142 13.05 9.30 -29.39
N ILE A 143 12.49 10.14 -30.27
CA ILE A 143 11.64 11.27 -29.87
C ILE A 143 10.42 10.78 -29.08
N LYS A 144 9.73 9.74 -29.58
CA LYS A 144 8.56 9.17 -28.89
C LYS A 144 8.93 8.52 -27.56
N ARG A 145 10.08 7.85 -27.47
CA ARG A 145 10.60 7.33 -26.20
C ARG A 145 10.95 8.43 -25.21
N ALA A 146 11.51 9.55 -25.67
CA ALA A 146 11.79 10.71 -24.82
C ALA A 146 10.49 11.32 -24.27
N GLN A 147 9.47 11.50 -25.12
CA GLN A 147 8.15 11.98 -24.70
C GLN A 147 7.49 11.04 -23.68
N LEU A 148 7.59 9.72 -23.91
CA LEU A 148 7.06 8.72 -22.98
C LEU A 148 7.73 8.83 -21.60
N ARG A 149 9.07 8.90 -21.56
CA ARG A 149 9.83 9.07 -20.31
C ARG A 149 9.40 10.32 -19.53
N GLU A 150 9.17 11.43 -20.22
CA GLU A 150 8.74 12.68 -19.57
C GLU A 150 7.34 12.54 -18.94
N VAL A 151 6.41 11.88 -19.63
CA VAL A 151 5.05 11.63 -19.11
C VAL A 151 5.08 10.64 -17.96
N GLU A 152 5.86 9.57 -18.05
CA GLU A 152 6.04 8.59 -16.98
C GLU A 152 6.63 9.23 -15.73
N GLU A 153 7.61 10.12 -15.86
CA GLU A 153 8.19 10.85 -14.73
C GLU A 153 7.17 11.79 -14.08
N LYS A 154 6.38 12.51 -14.87
CA LYS A 154 5.29 13.37 -14.36
C LYS A 154 4.21 12.56 -13.64
N LEU A 155 3.83 11.42 -14.21
CA LEU A 155 2.83 10.54 -13.61
C LEU A 155 3.33 9.99 -12.27
N SER A 156 4.57 9.52 -12.21
CA SER A 156 5.20 9.03 -10.98
C SER A 156 5.22 10.10 -9.87
N LYS A 157 5.54 11.36 -10.22
CA LYS A 157 5.50 12.48 -9.26
C LYS A 157 4.07 12.75 -8.75
N LEU A 158 3.08 12.74 -9.64
CA LEU A 158 1.68 12.94 -9.28
C LEU A 158 1.15 11.82 -8.38
N GLU A 159 1.49 10.56 -8.69
CA GLU A 159 1.14 9.40 -7.87
C GLU A 159 1.74 9.49 -6.47
N ALA A 160 3.01 9.90 -6.35
CA ALA A 160 3.65 10.10 -5.06
C ALA A 160 2.96 11.17 -4.21
N VAL A 161 2.61 12.32 -4.82
CA VAL A 161 1.89 13.41 -4.12
C VAL A 161 0.48 12.97 -3.72
N LEU A 162 -0.20 12.23 -4.59
CA LEU A 162 -1.54 11.74 -4.34
C LEU A 162 -1.55 10.75 -3.15
N GLU A 163 -0.60 9.83 -3.08
CA GLU A 163 -0.50 8.92 -1.93
C GLU A 163 -0.08 9.62 -0.63
N GLU A 164 0.80 10.62 -0.71
CA GLU A 164 1.11 11.44 0.46
C GLU A 164 -0.13 12.17 1.00
N ASN A 165 -0.92 12.78 0.11
CA ASN A 165 -2.12 13.50 0.50
C ASN A 165 -3.21 12.57 1.03
N LYS A 166 -3.41 11.39 0.44
CA LYS A 166 -4.31 10.36 0.98
C LYS A 166 -3.90 9.94 2.39
N ARG A 167 -2.60 9.72 2.63
CA ARG A 167 -2.08 9.39 3.96
C ARG A 167 -2.35 10.52 4.97
N ARG A 168 -2.09 11.78 4.58
CA ARG A 168 -2.36 12.95 5.45
C ARG A 168 -3.85 13.07 5.77
N TYR A 169 -4.72 12.88 4.78
CA TYR A 169 -6.17 12.90 4.95
C TYR A 169 -6.64 11.80 5.91
N ALA A 170 -6.16 10.56 5.74
CA ALA A 170 -6.51 9.45 6.63
C ALA A 170 -6.07 9.70 8.08
N ASN A 171 -4.87 10.25 8.30
CA ASN A 171 -4.39 10.59 9.63
C ASN A 171 -5.25 11.69 10.28
N LEU A 172 -5.58 12.74 9.53
CA LEU A 172 -6.40 13.84 10.03
C LEU A 172 -7.82 13.37 10.36
N GLN A 173 -8.39 12.49 9.53
CA GLN A 173 -9.69 11.89 9.80
C GLN A 173 -9.67 11.05 11.08
N ALA A 174 -8.63 10.25 11.29
CA ALA A 174 -8.47 9.46 12.51
C ALA A 174 -8.35 10.35 13.77
N GLU A 175 -7.62 11.46 13.68
CA GLU A 175 -7.47 12.42 14.78
C GLU A 175 -8.80 13.12 15.11
N VAL A 176 -9.57 13.51 14.08
CA VAL A 176 -10.90 14.09 14.26
C VAL A 176 -11.84 13.07 14.92
N ASP A 177 -11.85 11.83 14.45
CA ASP A 177 -12.69 10.77 15.00
C ASP A 177 -12.32 10.46 16.47
N GLU A 178 -11.03 10.47 16.80
CA GLU A 178 -10.56 10.29 18.18
C GLU A 178 -10.99 11.45 19.07
N ASN A 179 -10.75 12.69 18.65
CA ASN A 179 -11.14 13.89 19.39
C ASN A 179 -12.65 13.98 19.59
N THR A 180 -13.45 13.60 18.59
CA THR A 180 -14.92 13.57 18.69
C THR A 180 -15.37 12.57 19.75
N LYS A 181 -14.76 11.38 19.79
CA LYS A 181 -15.04 10.38 20.84
C LYS A 181 -14.61 10.87 22.22
N GLN A 182 -13.47 11.53 22.33
CA GLN A 182 -13.01 12.11 23.61
C GLN A 182 -13.97 13.19 24.11
N LEU A 183 -14.44 14.06 23.21
CA LEU A 183 -15.39 15.12 23.52
C LEU A 183 -16.72 14.55 23.99
N GLN A 184 -17.28 13.56 23.28
CA GLN A 184 -18.52 12.90 23.69
C GLN A 184 -18.40 12.28 25.09
N ARG A 185 -17.30 11.58 25.39
CA ARG A 185 -17.06 11.01 26.73
C ARG A 185 -16.97 12.09 27.80
N ALA A 186 -16.35 13.22 27.49
CA ALA A 186 -16.25 14.35 28.42
C ALA A 186 -17.62 14.98 28.70
N GLU A 187 -18.47 15.13 27.67
CA GLU A 187 -19.84 15.64 27.82
C GLU A 187 -20.70 14.70 28.67
N GLU A 188 -20.66 13.38 28.40
CA GLU A 188 -21.36 12.38 29.21
C GLU A 188 -20.92 12.43 30.68
N LEU A 189 -19.61 12.59 30.92
CA LEU A 189 -19.06 12.70 32.26
C LEU A 189 -19.52 14.00 32.94
N ILE A 190 -19.43 15.15 32.27
CA ILE A 190 -19.89 16.44 32.82
C ILE A 190 -21.40 16.42 33.09
N GLY A 191 -22.19 15.87 32.19
CA GLY A 191 -23.63 15.71 32.36
C GLY A 191 -23.98 14.83 33.57
N GLY A 192 -23.29 13.68 33.72
CA GLY A 192 -23.45 12.79 34.87
C GLY A 192 -23.02 13.43 36.20
N LEU A 193 -21.91 14.17 36.21
CA LEU A 193 -21.41 14.86 37.41
C LEU A 193 -22.29 16.06 37.82
N GLY A 194 -22.93 16.73 36.85
CA GLY A 194 -23.82 17.86 37.13
C GLY A 194 -24.99 17.48 38.03
N GLY A 195 -25.66 16.38 37.73
CA GLY A 195 -26.76 15.86 38.56
C GLY A 195 -26.29 15.40 39.95
N GLU A 196 -25.13 14.75 40.01
CA GLU A 196 -24.58 14.29 41.29
C GLU A 196 -24.15 15.47 42.19
N ARG A 197 -23.65 16.57 41.61
CA ARG A 197 -23.36 17.81 42.35
C ARG A 197 -24.61 18.37 43.02
N GLU A 198 -25.73 18.46 42.31
CA GLU A 198 -26.99 18.95 42.88
C GLU A 198 -27.50 18.03 43.99
N ARG A 199 -27.39 16.72 43.79
CA ARG A 199 -27.73 15.71 44.81
C ARG A 199 -26.87 15.87 46.07
N TRP A 200 -25.57 16.09 45.92
CA TRP A 200 -24.68 16.32 47.06
C TRP A 200 -24.96 17.65 47.75
N ASP A 201 -25.26 18.71 47.00
CA ASP A 201 -25.57 20.02 47.57
C ASP A 201 -26.87 19.98 48.40
N THR A 202 -27.90 19.32 47.89
CA THR A 202 -29.17 19.10 48.62
C THR A 202 -28.98 18.20 49.84
N THR A 203 -28.20 17.12 49.71
CA THR A 203 -27.85 16.24 50.84
C THR A 203 -27.03 16.98 51.90
N ALA A 204 -26.06 17.80 51.51
CA ALA A 204 -25.25 18.59 52.43
C ALA A 204 -26.09 19.61 53.20
N LYS A 205 -27.01 20.32 52.52
CA LYS A 205 -27.95 21.25 53.17
C LYS A 205 -28.85 20.54 54.18
N SER A 206 -29.50 19.44 53.78
CA SER A 206 -30.38 18.68 54.68
C SER A 206 -29.64 18.07 55.87
N LEU A 207 -28.40 17.60 55.69
CA LEU A 207 -27.56 17.14 56.80
C LEU A 207 -27.14 18.28 57.71
N GLY A 208 -26.84 19.46 57.16
CA GLY A 208 -26.56 20.67 57.92
C GLY A 208 -27.72 21.09 58.81
N GLU A 209 -28.96 21.04 58.30
CA GLU A 209 -30.17 21.29 59.09
C GLU A 209 -30.37 20.24 60.19
N ARG A 210 -30.25 18.95 59.85
CA ARG A 210 -30.36 17.83 60.81
C ARG A 210 -29.30 17.89 61.90
N TYR A 211 -28.11 18.38 61.60
CA TYR A 211 -27.04 18.50 62.59
C TYR A 211 -27.44 19.38 63.78
N PHE A 212 -28.21 20.44 63.55
CA PHE A 212 -28.69 21.32 64.62
C PHE A 212 -29.80 20.69 65.48
N THR A 213 -30.66 19.86 64.89
CA THR A 213 -31.75 19.19 65.62
C THR A 213 -31.32 17.87 66.29
N LEU A 214 -30.20 17.30 65.84
CA LEU A 214 -29.70 15.96 66.22
C LEU A 214 -29.68 15.72 67.72
N THR A 215 -29.17 16.69 68.49
CA THR A 215 -29.02 16.54 69.94
C THR A 215 -30.37 16.34 70.63
N GLY A 216 -31.38 17.14 70.26
CA GLY A 216 -32.73 17.03 70.79
C GLY A 216 -33.42 15.75 70.32
N ASP A 217 -33.27 15.41 69.04
CA ASP A 217 -33.87 14.23 68.44
C ASP A 217 -33.33 12.92 69.07
N VAL A 218 -32.02 12.83 69.29
CA VAL A 218 -31.38 11.68 69.95
C VAL A 218 -31.75 11.59 71.42
N LEU A 219 -31.89 12.72 72.12
CA LEU A 219 -32.35 12.73 73.52
C LEU A 219 -33.77 12.15 73.64
N LEU A 220 -34.69 12.61 72.79
CA LEU A 220 -36.07 12.11 72.75
C LEU A 220 -36.10 10.63 72.38
N ALA A 221 -35.36 10.21 71.35
CA ALA A 221 -35.28 8.81 70.92
C ALA A 221 -34.73 7.90 72.03
N SER A 222 -33.69 8.35 72.75
CA SER A 222 -33.14 7.63 73.90
C SER A 222 -34.17 7.48 75.01
N GLY A 223 -34.97 8.53 75.27
CA GLY A 223 -36.08 8.47 76.23
C GLY A 223 -37.15 7.46 75.82
N VAL A 224 -37.51 7.41 74.53
CA VAL A 224 -38.50 6.45 74.00
C VAL A 224 -38.00 5.02 74.20
N VAL A 225 -36.74 4.74 73.83
CA VAL A 225 -36.12 3.41 73.99
C VAL A 225 -36.02 3.01 75.46
N ALA A 226 -35.66 3.94 76.35
CA ALA A 226 -35.46 3.66 77.76
C ALA A 226 -36.77 3.45 78.55
N TYR A 227 -37.80 4.26 78.27
CA TYR A 227 -38.97 4.34 79.15
C TYR A 227 -40.28 3.94 78.47
N LEU A 228 -40.42 4.13 77.16
CA LEU A 228 -41.71 4.02 76.49
C LEU A 228 -42.00 2.65 75.87
N GLY A 229 -41.02 1.73 75.85
CA GLY A 229 -41.17 0.39 75.26
C GLY A 229 -42.32 -0.46 75.82
N ALA A 230 -42.70 -0.29 77.08
CA ALA A 230 -43.80 -1.04 77.70
C ALA A 230 -45.20 -0.47 77.42
N PHE A 231 -45.30 0.75 76.88
CA PHE A 231 -46.57 1.45 76.72
C PHE A 231 -47.19 1.28 75.33
N THR A 232 -48.49 1.54 75.24
CA THR A 232 -49.27 1.49 74.00
C THR A 232 -48.91 2.64 73.06
N LEU A 233 -49.13 2.45 71.75
CA LEU A 233 -48.83 3.46 70.73
C LEU A 233 -49.42 4.85 71.06
N GLN A 234 -50.70 4.90 71.45
CA GLN A 234 -51.38 6.15 71.77
C GLN A 234 -50.69 6.92 72.89
N PHE A 235 -50.32 6.23 73.98
CA PHE A 235 -49.60 6.84 75.09
C PHE A 235 -48.21 7.31 74.65
N ARG A 236 -47.48 6.52 73.84
CA ARG A 236 -46.18 6.94 73.32
C ARG A 236 -46.29 8.24 72.52
N MET A 237 -47.28 8.34 71.63
CA MET A 237 -47.48 9.53 70.80
C MET A 237 -47.77 10.77 71.63
N GLU A 238 -48.67 10.66 72.63
CA GLU A 238 -48.99 11.75 73.53
C GLU A 238 -47.78 12.20 74.36
N GLN A 239 -47.06 11.25 74.98
CA GLN A 239 -45.88 11.56 75.77
C GLN A 239 -44.76 12.16 74.94
N THR A 240 -44.53 11.64 73.74
CA THR A 240 -43.52 12.17 72.81
C THR A 240 -43.83 13.61 72.42
N LYS A 241 -45.10 13.92 72.14
CA LYS A 241 -45.54 15.29 71.84
C LYS A 241 -45.29 16.24 73.02
N ASN A 242 -45.61 15.79 74.23
CA ASN A 242 -45.35 16.56 75.45
C ASN A 242 -43.84 16.77 75.67
N TRP A 243 -43.01 15.75 75.39
CA TRP A 243 -41.56 15.85 75.52
C TRP A 243 -40.94 16.80 74.49
N VAL A 244 -41.40 16.77 73.23
CA VAL A 244 -40.98 17.73 72.19
C VAL A 244 -41.26 19.16 72.63
N GLN A 245 -42.48 19.43 73.13
CA GLN A 245 -42.84 20.75 73.65
C GLN A 245 -41.95 21.15 74.83
N ARG A 246 -41.70 20.22 75.77
CA ARG A 246 -40.89 20.50 76.95
C ARG A 246 -39.42 20.77 76.61
N VAL A 247 -38.86 20.04 75.65
CA VAL A 247 -37.49 20.24 75.14
C VAL A 247 -37.36 21.61 74.48
N ALA A 248 -38.37 22.03 73.71
CA ALA A 248 -38.40 23.37 73.12
C ALA A 248 -38.48 24.49 74.16
N GLU A 249 -39.31 24.33 75.21
CA GLU A 249 -39.37 25.28 76.35
C GLU A 249 -38.04 25.44 77.08
N LEU A 250 -37.21 24.39 77.11
CA LEU A 250 -35.89 24.40 77.73
C LEU A 250 -34.80 24.98 76.81
N GLY A 251 -35.16 25.48 75.63
CA GLY A 251 -34.24 26.11 74.68
C GLY A 251 -33.42 25.13 73.84
N MET A 252 -33.79 23.84 73.81
CA MET A 252 -33.16 22.86 72.93
C MET A 252 -33.88 22.78 71.59
N ILE A 253 -33.11 22.69 70.51
CA ILE A 253 -33.63 22.57 69.15
C ILE A 253 -33.86 21.09 68.87
N CYS A 254 -35.07 20.74 68.46
CA CYS A 254 -35.47 19.40 68.02
C CYS A 254 -36.41 19.50 66.82
N SER A 255 -36.59 18.37 66.13
CA SER A 255 -37.53 18.28 65.02
C SER A 255 -38.97 18.37 65.52
N ASN A 256 -39.79 19.25 64.91
CA ASN A 256 -41.19 19.43 65.29
C ASN A 256 -42.02 18.14 65.14
N ASN A 257 -41.68 17.32 64.14
CA ASN A 257 -42.30 16.03 63.87
C ASN A 257 -41.31 14.92 64.25
N PHE A 258 -41.25 14.58 65.54
CA PHE A 258 -40.40 13.48 66.00
C PHE A 258 -40.89 12.13 65.45
N SER A 259 -39.95 11.34 64.91
CA SER A 259 -40.19 9.97 64.47
C SER A 259 -39.02 9.08 64.89
N LEU A 260 -39.29 8.06 65.71
CA LEU A 260 -38.26 7.12 66.17
C LEU A 260 -37.61 6.37 64.99
N THR A 261 -38.43 6.00 64.01
CA THR A 261 -38.00 5.32 62.79
C THR A 261 -37.08 6.19 61.93
N GLU A 262 -37.26 7.51 61.89
CA GLU A 262 -36.37 8.40 61.12
C GLU A 262 -35.01 8.61 61.79
N ILE A 263 -34.97 8.55 63.13
CA ILE A 263 -33.77 8.86 63.92
C ILE A 263 -32.90 7.61 64.13
N LEU A 264 -33.50 6.49 64.54
CA LEU A 264 -32.80 5.25 64.87
C LEU A 264 -33.09 4.10 63.89
N GLY A 265 -34.04 4.28 62.98
CA GLY A 265 -34.40 3.28 62.00
C GLY A 265 -33.48 3.30 60.79
N GLU A 266 -33.09 2.11 60.35
CA GLU A 266 -32.30 1.92 59.14
C GLU A 266 -33.17 1.20 58.10
N ALA A 267 -33.45 1.86 56.98
CA ALA A 267 -34.43 1.37 55.99
C ALA A 267 -34.11 -0.05 55.47
N VAL A 268 -32.83 -0.37 55.30
CA VAL A 268 -32.38 -1.70 54.85
C VAL A 268 -32.69 -2.78 55.89
N VAL A 269 -32.40 -2.50 57.16
CA VAL A 269 -32.64 -3.43 58.28
C VAL A 269 -34.14 -3.60 58.52
N ILE A 270 -34.93 -2.52 58.47
CA ILE A 270 -36.39 -2.58 58.59
C ILE A 270 -36.98 -3.46 57.48
N ARG A 271 -36.49 -3.31 56.24
CA ARG A 271 -36.91 -4.17 55.13
C ARG A 271 -36.56 -5.64 55.38
N GLN A 272 -35.39 -5.93 55.93
CA GLN A 272 -35.02 -7.30 56.32
C GLN A 272 -35.96 -7.84 57.39
N TRP A 273 -36.30 -7.05 58.41
CA TRP A 273 -37.28 -7.46 59.43
C TRP A 273 -38.64 -7.81 58.82
N ASN A 274 -39.11 -7.01 57.85
CA ASN A 274 -40.35 -7.28 57.13
C ASN A 274 -40.29 -8.61 56.35
N ILE A 275 -39.15 -8.91 55.72
CA ILE A 275 -38.90 -10.20 55.06
C ILE A 275 -38.95 -11.35 56.07
N PHE A 276 -38.43 -11.16 57.28
CA PHE A 276 -38.49 -12.14 58.37
C PHE A 276 -39.88 -12.24 59.04
N GLY A 277 -40.85 -11.44 58.62
CA GLY A 277 -42.24 -11.51 59.05
C GLY A 277 -42.63 -10.51 60.12
N LEU A 278 -41.83 -9.47 60.37
CA LEU A 278 -42.28 -8.29 61.12
C LEU A 278 -43.35 -7.55 60.29
N PRO A 279 -44.49 -7.16 60.88
CA PRO A 279 -45.45 -6.29 60.21
C PRO A 279 -44.84 -4.93 59.87
N SER A 280 -45.29 -4.33 58.76
CA SER A 280 -44.78 -3.05 58.27
C SER A 280 -45.45 -1.82 58.91
N ASP A 281 -46.26 -2.00 59.96
CA ASP A 281 -46.89 -0.88 60.67
C ASP A 281 -45.88 -0.17 61.59
N SER A 282 -46.14 1.11 61.89
CA SER A 282 -45.23 1.95 62.68
C SER A 282 -45.01 1.42 64.09
N PHE A 283 -46.01 0.79 64.72
CA PHE A 283 -45.86 0.27 66.07
C PHE A 283 -44.94 -0.95 66.11
N SER A 284 -45.09 -1.88 65.17
CA SER A 284 -44.21 -3.05 65.03
C SER A 284 -42.76 -2.64 64.73
N VAL A 285 -42.57 -1.67 63.82
CA VAL A 285 -41.23 -1.15 63.49
C VAL A 285 -40.60 -0.44 64.69
N ASP A 286 -41.34 0.42 65.40
CA ASP A 286 -40.83 1.09 66.60
C ASP A 286 -40.44 0.08 67.70
N ASN A 287 -41.24 -0.97 67.90
CA ASN A 287 -40.89 -2.03 68.85
C ASN A 287 -39.60 -2.76 68.45
N ALA A 288 -39.42 -3.07 67.16
CA ALA A 288 -38.19 -3.69 66.67
C ALA A 288 -36.97 -2.78 66.84
N ILE A 289 -37.13 -1.47 66.63
CA ILE A 289 -36.07 -0.47 66.88
C ILE A 289 -35.71 -0.42 68.37
N ILE A 290 -36.70 -0.43 69.26
CA ILE A 290 -36.47 -0.47 70.70
C ILE A 290 -35.73 -1.75 71.09
N ILE A 291 -36.12 -2.91 70.53
CA ILE A 291 -35.47 -4.19 70.81
C ILE A 291 -34.01 -4.18 70.35
N LYS A 292 -33.73 -3.69 69.13
CA LYS A 292 -32.36 -3.60 68.58
C LYS A 292 -31.45 -2.70 69.43
N ASN A 293 -31.99 -1.60 69.96
CA ASN A 293 -31.21 -0.59 70.68
C ASN A 293 -31.27 -0.73 72.21
N ALA A 294 -32.04 -1.68 72.74
CA ALA A 294 -32.14 -1.90 74.17
C ALA A 294 -30.85 -2.55 74.72
N ARG A 295 -30.33 -1.99 75.82
CA ARG A 295 -29.14 -2.52 76.50
C ARG A 295 -29.39 -3.87 77.20
N ARG A 296 -30.63 -4.14 77.59
CA ARG A 296 -31.05 -5.38 78.26
C ARG A 296 -31.97 -6.14 77.32
N PHE A 297 -31.99 -7.47 77.45
CA PHE A 297 -32.92 -8.33 76.72
C PHE A 297 -34.37 -7.97 77.04
N PRO A 298 -35.13 -7.38 76.10
CA PRO A 298 -36.50 -6.96 76.36
C PRO A 298 -37.44 -8.15 76.44
N LEU A 299 -38.38 -8.11 77.39
CA LEU A 299 -39.49 -9.06 77.43
C LEU A 299 -40.54 -8.67 76.38
N MET A 300 -40.77 -9.55 75.41
CA MET A 300 -41.81 -9.35 74.40
C MET A 300 -43.14 -9.98 74.86
N ILE A 301 -44.17 -9.15 75.00
CA ILE A 301 -45.54 -9.60 75.28
C ILE A 301 -46.26 -9.79 73.94
N ASP A 302 -46.36 -11.05 73.49
CA ASP A 302 -46.81 -11.40 72.14
C ASP A 302 -47.92 -12.46 72.16
N PRO A 303 -49.19 -12.07 72.35
CA PRO A 303 -50.30 -13.02 72.36
C PRO A 303 -50.59 -13.63 70.97
N GLN A 304 -50.13 -12.99 69.89
CA GLN A 304 -50.38 -13.43 68.51
C GLN A 304 -49.24 -14.28 67.95
N GLY A 305 -48.11 -14.41 68.65
CA GLY A 305 -46.94 -15.18 68.23
C GLY A 305 -46.16 -14.54 67.06
N GLN A 306 -46.42 -13.28 66.72
CA GLN A 306 -45.79 -12.60 65.58
C GLN A 306 -44.32 -12.31 65.85
N ALA A 307 -43.99 -11.74 67.01
CA ALA A 307 -42.62 -11.45 67.41
C ALA A 307 -41.83 -12.75 67.57
N ASN A 308 -42.45 -13.81 68.10
CA ASN A 308 -41.84 -15.12 68.21
C ASN A 308 -41.44 -15.69 66.84
N LYS A 309 -42.35 -15.61 65.85
CA LYS A 309 -42.07 -16.04 64.47
C LYS A 309 -40.97 -15.20 63.83
N TRP A 310 -41.01 -13.88 64.02
CA TRP A 310 -40.02 -12.95 63.50
C TRP A 310 -38.61 -13.26 64.02
N VAL A 311 -38.41 -13.39 65.34
CA VAL A 311 -37.09 -13.70 65.92
C VAL A 311 -36.57 -15.05 65.45
N LYS A 312 -37.41 -16.09 65.38
CA LYS A 312 -37.00 -17.40 64.85
C LYS A 312 -36.54 -17.35 63.40
N ASN A 313 -37.22 -16.56 62.57
CA ASN A 313 -36.85 -16.41 61.17
C ASN A 313 -35.55 -15.60 61.02
N MET A 314 -35.39 -14.53 61.82
CA MET A 314 -34.21 -13.67 61.81
C MET A 314 -32.96 -14.44 62.27
N GLU A 315 -33.06 -15.22 63.35
CA GLU A 315 -31.94 -15.97 63.94
C GLU A 315 -31.76 -17.37 63.33
N LYS A 316 -32.47 -17.70 62.25
CA LYS A 316 -32.44 -19.03 61.64
C LYS A 316 -31.04 -19.44 61.18
N ALA A 317 -30.25 -18.49 60.67
CA ALA A 317 -28.87 -18.73 60.25
C ALA A 317 -27.91 -18.91 61.43
N ASN A 318 -28.28 -18.42 62.62
CA ASN A 318 -27.42 -18.39 63.81
C ASN A 318 -27.67 -19.59 64.75
N ASN A 319 -28.48 -20.57 64.34
CA ASN A 319 -28.82 -21.76 65.12
C ASN A 319 -29.45 -21.45 66.49
N LEU A 320 -30.50 -20.62 66.48
CA LEU A 320 -31.30 -20.26 67.67
C LEU A 320 -31.69 -21.48 68.52
N SER A 321 -31.31 -21.46 69.80
CA SER A 321 -31.61 -22.50 70.77
C SER A 321 -32.90 -22.19 71.55
N ILE A 322 -33.97 -22.94 71.28
CA ILE A 322 -35.27 -22.71 71.93
C ILE A 322 -35.39 -23.56 73.19
N ILE A 323 -35.60 -22.91 74.33
CA ILE A 323 -35.73 -23.59 75.63
C ILE A 323 -37.03 -23.20 76.34
N ARG A 324 -37.56 -24.12 77.16
CA ARG A 324 -38.69 -23.88 78.08
C ARG A 324 -38.26 -24.18 79.50
N LEU A 325 -38.76 -23.42 80.48
CA LEU A 325 -38.43 -23.64 81.91
C LEU A 325 -38.86 -25.01 82.44
N THR A 326 -39.78 -25.70 81.76
CA THR A 326 -40.31 -27.01 82.17
C THR A 326 -39.54 -28.22 81.62
N GLN A 327 -38.54 -28.02 80.76
CA GLN A 327 -37.81 -29.13 80.12
C GLN A 327 -36.68 -29.65 81.01
N SER A 328 -36.48 -30.97 81.03
CA SER A 328 -35.47 -31.62 81.88
C SER A 328 -34.02 -31.31 81.49
N ASP A 329 -33.77 -30.94 80.23
CA ASP A 329 -32.45 -30.64 79.68
C ASP A 329 -32.15 -29.14 79.54
N TYR A 330 -32.93 -28.28 80.22
CA TYR A 330 -32.77 -26.82 80.24
C TYR A 330 -31.33 -26.38 80.50
N GLY A 331 -30.72 -26.88 81.60
CA GLY A 331 -29.37 -26.46 82.00
C GLY A 331 -28.30 -26.81 80.96
N ARG A 332 -28.40 -28.00 80.36
CA ARG A 332 -27.46 -28.48 79.34
C ARG A 332 -27.55 -27.67 78.05
N ILE A 333 -28.77 -27.36 77.58
CA ILE A 333 -28.94 -26.57 76.35
C ILE A 333 -28.44 -25.13 76.57
N LEU A 334 -28.76 -24.52 77.72
CA LEU A 334 -28.31 -23.17 78.04
C LEU A 334 -26.79 -23.08 78.14
N GLU A 335 -26.13 -24.04 78.79
CA GLU A 335 -24.67 -24.10 78.89
C GLU A 335 -24.01 -24.19 77.51
N ASN A 336 -24.51 -25.07 76.65
CA ASN A 336 -24.03 -25.19 75.27
C ASN A 336 -24.23 -23.88 74.48
N ALA A 337 -25.40 -23.26 74.58
CA ALA A 337 -25.70 -22.01 73.87
C ALA A 337 -24.74 -20.88 74.30
N ILE A 338 -24.45 -20.76 75.60
CA ILE A 338 -23.47 -19.81 76.13
C ILE A 338 -22.05 -20.14 75.61
N GLN A 339 -21.66 -21.42 75.62
CA GLN A 339 -20.32 -21.84 75.19
C GLN A 339 -20.06 -21.58 73.70
N PHE A 340 -21.06 -21.81 72.85
CA PHE A 340 -20.94 -21.68 71.39
C PHE A 340 -21.42 -20.33 70.85
N GLY A 341 -21.91 -19.42 71.71
CA GLY A 341 -22.44 -18.12 71.30
C GLY A 341 -23.71 -18.23 70.45
N GLN A 342 -24.55 -19.22 70.73
CA GLN A 342 -25.84 -19.39 70.04
C GLN A 342 -26.92 -18.55 70.74
N PRO A 343 -27.75 -17.82 69.96
CA PRO A 343 -28.84 -17.04 70.50
C PRO A 343 -29.95 -17.90 71.12
#